data_AF-A0A7K1GXS9-F1
#
_entry.id   AF-A0A7K1GXS9-F1
#
_cell.length_a   1.000
_cell.length_b   1.000
_cell.length_c   1.000
_cell.angle_alpha   90.00
_cell.angle_beta   90.00
_cell.angle_gamma   90.00
#
_symmetry.space_group_name_H-M   'P 1'
#
loop_
_entity.id
_entity.type
_entity.pdbx_description
1 polymer ?
#
loop_
_entity_poly.entity_id
_entity_poly.type
_entity_poly.pdbx_seq_one_letter_code
_entity_poly.pdbx_strand_id
1 'polypeptide(L)'
;MARTRRRRRWVLEGAAALAGLLALVGYVQWWSEPSPEQSSEPDGLPAVVGRPSLPSIGPTAPAVPGLRPRERPTTPSPVPTPSPTSATARVPVVLLTIDRSDIPTSVNLTEVGDRDWMHWGLGGARTTVRKRDGSAEIRDLGGRGERGGWDGNQEVFRWRDGAPVRSADATPDGVYTCGTGNGFNLAVVADGQPRTVTVYLGVWMARGRLDARLSGGGPRRTLRLEERHTSQSTGATIRFQAPKGTRLLISWTVEETFTSHCGNVGLQAVALR
;
A
#
# COMPACT_ATOMS: atom_id res chain seq x y z
N MET A 1 17.17 -15.16 -64.14
CA MET A 1 18.05 -15.11 -62.94
C MET A 1 17.41 -14.50 -61.68
N ALA A 2 16.19 -13.91 -61.72
CA ALA A 2 15.57 -13.29 -60.54
C ALA A 2 14.85 -14.26 -59.57
N ARG A 3 14.38 -15.43 -60.04
CA ARG A 3 13.62 -16.40 -59.21
C ARG A 3 14.50 -17.18 -58.21
N THR A 4 15.78 -17.38 -58.52
CA THR A 4 16.73 -18.11 -57.67
C THR A 4 17.21 -17.31 -56.45
N ARG A 5 17.31 -15.97 -56.57
CA ARG A 5 17.69 -15.10 -55.44
C ARG A 5 16.59 -14.99 -54.39
N ARG A 6 15.32 -15.03 -54.80
CA ARG A 6 14.19 -14.96 -53.87
C ARG A 6 14.13 -16.22 -52.99
N ARG A 7 14.31 -17.42 -53.56
CA ARG A 7 14.29 -18.69 -52.81
C ARG A 7 15.41 -18.79 -51.76
N ARG A 8 16.61 -18.26 -52.03
CA ARG A 8 17.71 -18.28 -51.05
C ARG A 8 17.45 -17.41 -49.82
N ARG A 9 16.68 -16.32 -49.97
CA ARG A 9 16.34 -15.42 -48.85
C ARG A 9 15.36 -16.06 -47.87
N TRP A 10 14.34 -16.77 -48.38
CA TRP A 10 13.38 -17.51 -47.55
C TRP A 10 14.00 -18.68 -46.77
N VAL A 11 15.01 -19.36 -47.34
CA VAL A 11 15.70 -20.47 -46.67
C VAL A 11 16.58 -19.96 -45.50
N LEU A 12 17.19 -18.78 -45.65
CA LEU A 12 18.01 -18.17 -44.59
C LEU A 12 17.14 -17.63 -43.44
N GLU A 13 15.99 -17.03 -43.75
CA GLU A 13 15.05 -16.53 -42.73
C GLU A 13 14.41 -17.69 -41.94
N GLY A 14 14.09 -18.81 -42.61
CA GLY A 14 13.58 -20.02 -41.94
C GLY A 14 14.60 -20.67 -40.99
N ALA A 15 15.88 -20.68 -41.35
CA ALA A 15 16.94 -21.22 -40.50
C ALA A 15 17.19 -20.37 -39.23
N ALA A 16 17.12 -19.04 -39.35
CA ALA A 16 17.27 -18.13 -38.20
C ALA A 16 16.11 -18.25 -37.21
N ALA A 17 14.87 -18.39 -37.71
CA ALA A 17 13.70 -18.59 -36.86
C ALA A 17 13.77 -19.91 -36.07
N LEU A 18 14.24 -20.99 -36.70
CA LEU A 18 14.38 -22.30 -36.05
C LEU A 18 15.45 -22.28 -34.94
N ALA A 19 16.57 -21.59 -35.18
CA ALA A 19 17.64 -21.45 -34.18
C ALA A 19 17.19 -20.64 -32.95
N GLY A 20 16.42 -19.57 -33.15
CA GLY A 20 15.84 -18.79 -32.04
C GLY A 20 14.86 -19.61 -31.20
N LEU A 21 14.06 -20.46 -31.84
CA LEU A 21 13.07 -21.30 -31.16
C LEU A 21 13.74 -22.41 -30.32
N LEU A 22 14.83 -22.98 -30.81
CA LEU A 22 15.63 -23.96 -30.06
C LEU A 22 16.34 -23.34 -28.84
N ALA A 23 16.85 -22.11 -28.97
CA ALA A 23 17.42 -21.37 -27.85
C ALA A 23 16.36 -21.06 -26.77
N LEU A 24 15.14 -20.74 -27.18
CA LEU A 24 14.04 -20.44 -26.27
C LEU A 24 13.55 -21.69 -25.51
N VAL A 25 13.50 -22.85 -26.17
CA VAL A 25 13.16 -24.14 -25.52
C VAL A 25 14.23 -24.56 -24.51
N GLY A 26 15.52 -24.40 -24.86
CA GLY A 26 16.61 -24.67 -23.92
C GLY A 26 16.58 -23.77 -22.69
N TYR A 27 16.20 -22.50 -22.87
CA TYR A 27 16.09 -21.54 -21.77
C TYR A 27 14.94 -21.86 -20.81
N VAL A 28 13.79 -22.31 -21.33
CA VAL A 28 12.64 -22.71 -20.49
C VAL A 28 12.93 -24.00 -19.70
N GLN A 29 13.66 -24.95 -20.30
CA GLN A 29 14.03 -26.19 -19.62
C GLN A 29 15.08 -25.98 -18.51
N TRP A 30 15.95 -24.99 -18.64
CA TRP A 30 16.96 -24.65 -17.62
C TRP A 30 16.34 -24.14 -16.30
N TRP A 31 15.17 -23.50 -16.35
CA TRP A 31 14.53 -22.93 -15.14
C TRP A 31 13.57 -23.85 -14.41
N SER A 32 13.40 -25.08 -14.89
CA SER A 32 12.55 -26.05 -14.23
C SER A 32 13.38 -26.95 -13.32
N GLU A 33 13.90 -26.41 -12.22
CA GLU A 33 14.35 -27.25 -11.10
C GLU A 33 13.12 -27.65 -10.24
N PRO A 34 12.98 -28.92 -9.86
CA PRO A 34 11.87 -29.37 -9.02
C PRO A 34 12.16 -29.03 -7.55
N SER A 35 11.40 -28.10 -6.97
CA SER A 35 11.44 -27.87 -5.53
C SER A 35 10.84 -29.06 -4.77
N PRO A 36 11.54 -29.60 -3.75
CA PRO A 36 11.04 -30.73 -2.98
C PRO A 36 9.88 -30.31 -2.06
N GLU A 37 8.85 -31.16 -2.02
CA GLU A 37 7.75 -31.09 -1.06
C GLU A 37 8.30 -31.11 0.38
N GLN A 38 7.75 -30.25 1.25
CA GLN A 38 7.88 -30.43 2.70
C GLN A 38 6.51 -30.50 3.38
N SER A 39 6.38 -31.65 4.02
CA SER A 39 5.33 -32.28 4.77
C SER A 39 4.97 -31.62 6.11
N SER A 40 3.66 -31.64 6.37
CA SER A 40 2.97 -32.04 7.61
C SER A 40 3.17 -31.28 8.93
N GLU A 41 2.03 -30.84 9.48
CA GLU A 41 1.74 -30.52 10.89
C GLU A 41 2.24 -31.58 11.89
N PRO A 42 2.19 -31.24 13.19
CA PRO A 42 1.47 -32.13 14.09
C PRO A 42 0.43 -31.43 14.97
N ASP A 43 -0.69 -32.11 15.06
CA ASP A 43 -1.86 -31.87 15.90
C ASP A 43 -1.83 -32.81 17.12
N GLY A 44 -2.32 -32.33 18.27
CA GLY A 44 -2.68 -33.13 19.46
C GLY A 44 -1.60 -33.34 20.56
N LEU A 45 -1.89 -33.40 21.87
CA LEU A 45 -3.09 -33.36 22.72
C LEU A 45 -2.63 -33.18 24.22
N PRO A 46 -3.54 -33.02 25.21
CA PRO A 46 -3.29 -32.39 26.54
C PRO A 46 -3.14 -33.38 27.73
N ALA A 47 -3.17 -32.83 28.98
CA ALA A 47 -3.32 -33.45 30.33
C ALA A 47 -1.99 -33.53 31.16
N VAL A 48 -1.88 -33.37 32.50
CA VAL A 48 -2.83 -33.44 33.63
C VAL A 48 -2.15 -32.94 34.95
N VAL A 49 -2.91 -32.24 35.81
CA VAL A 49 -3.08 -32.29 37.31
C VAL A 49 -1.98 -31.98 38.36
N GLY A 50 -2.41 -31.18 39.37
CA GLY A 50 -2.15 -31.35 40.83
C GLY A 50 -1.53 -30.10 41.51
N ARG A 51 -1.97 -29.51 42.65
CA ARG A 51 -2.79 -29.89 43.82
C ARG A 51 -3.25 -28.61 44.59
N PRO A 52 -4.23 -28.69 45.53
CA PRO A 52 -4.83 -27.55 46.24
C PRO A 52 -4.20 -27.29 47.63
N SER A 53 -4.30 -26.04 48.14
CA SER A 53 -3.92 -25.65 49.51
C SER A 53 -5.12 -25.06 50.28
N LEU A 54 -5.43 -25.68 51.43
CA LEU A 54 -6.47 -25.34 52.40
C LEU A 54 -6.06 -24.18 53.36
N PRO A 55 -7.03 -23.52 54.03
CA PRO A 55 -6.77 -22.38 54.92
C PRO A 55 -6.41 -22.82 56.36
N SER A 56 -5.55 -22.04 57.03
CA SER A 56 -5.17 -22.27 58.44
C SER A 56 -5.97 -21.36 59.39
N ILE A 57 -6.52 -21.97 60.44
CA ILE A 57 -7.29 -21.37 61.54
C ILE A 57 -6.43 -21.34 62.81
N GLY A 58 -6.39 -20.19 63.51
CA GLY A 58 -6.16 -20.00 64.96
C GLY A 58 -4.78 -20.35 65.55
N PRO A 59 -4.40 -19.84 66.76
CA PRO A 59 -5.29 -19.66 67.91
C PRO A 59 -5.14 -18.34 68.73
N THR A 60 -6.16 -18.16 69.56
CA THR A 60 -6.43 -17.20 70.64
C THR A 60 -5.41 -17.22 71.79
N ALA A 61 -5.08 -16.04 72.36
CA ALA A 61 -4.54 -15.88 73.71
C ALA A 61 -4.88 -14.47 74.28
N PRO A 62 -4.94 -14.28 75.62
CA PRO A 62 -6.06 -13.60 76.29
C PRO A 62 -5.83 -12.14 76.70
N ALA A 63 -6.92 -11.53 77.18
CA ALA A 63 -7.04 -10.16 77.68
C ALA A 63 -6.17 -9.87 78.92
N VAL A 64 -5.56 -8.68 78.94
CA VAL A 64 -4.93 -8.06 80.12
C VAL A 64 -5.70 -6.77 80.45
N PRO A 65 -6.22 -6.59 81.68
CA PRO A 65 -6.92 -5.38 82.09
C PRO A 65 -5.97 -4.35 82.71
N GLY A 66 -6.20 -3.09 82.37
CA GLY A 66 -5.70 -1.94 83.13
C GLY A 66 -4.55 -1.19 82.45
N LEU A 67 -4.87 0.00 81.94
CA LEU A 67 -4.23 1.29 82.27
C LEU A 67 -4.84 2.35 81.33
N ARG A 68 -5.35 3.43 81.93
CA ARG A 68 -5.96 4.57 81.23
C ARG A 68 -4.90 5.38 80.45
N PRO A 69 -5.29 6.14 79.41
CA PRO A 69 -4.39 6.67 78.40
C PRO A 69 -3.55 7.82 78.94
N ARG A 70 -2.24 7.83 78.66
CA ARG A 70 -1.48 9.08 78.55
C ARG A 70 -1.48 9.48 77.08
N GLU A 71 -2.12 10.59 76.78
CA GLU A 71 -2.08 11.26 75.48
C GLU A 71 -0.62 11.50 75.08
N ARG A 72 -0.20 10.86 73.98
CA ARG A 72 1.05 11.17 73.30
C ARG A 72 0.75 12.26 72.27
N PRO A 73 1.58 13.33 72.17
CA PRO A 73 1.40 14.36 71.16
C PRO A 73 1.32 13.75 69.76
N THR A 74 0.33 14.17 68.99
CA THR A 74 0.10 13.76 67.61
C THR A 74 1.31 14.10 66.75
N THR A 75 1.97 13.07 66.22
CA THR A 75 2.87 13.22 65.07
C THR A 75 1.99 13.45 63.84
N PRO A 76 2.21 14.47 63.00
CA PRO A 76 1.44 14.63 61.77
C PRO A 76 1.73 13.45 60.85
N SER A 77 0.68 12.71 60.47
CA SER A 77 0.72 11.68 59.45
C SER A 77 1.27 12.26 58.13
N PRO A 78 2.13 11.53 57.39
CA PRO A 78 2.52 11.96 56.06
C PRO A 78 1.27 12.01 55.16
N VAL A 79 1.09 13.14 54.48
CA VAL A 79 0.06 13.35 53.46
C VAL A 79 0.17 12.23 52.43
N PRO A 80 -0.92 11.56 52.03
CA PRO A 80 -0.85 10.61 50.92
C PRO A 80 -0.44 11.37 49.66
N THR A 81 0.73 11.03 49.12
CA THR A 81 1.14 11.44 47.79
C THR A 81 0.02 11.07 46.81
N PRO A 82 -0.49 11.99 45.98
CA PRO A 82 -1.47 11.60 44.97
C PRO A 82 -0.79 10.60 44.03
N SER A 83 -1.33 9.38 43.99
CA SER A 83 -0.99 8.40 42.96
C SER A 83 -1.03 9.08 41.59
N PRO A 84 -0.07 8.84 40.68
CA PRO A 84 -0.15 9.39 39.34
C PRO A 84 -1.47 8.90 38.74
N THR A 85 -2.35 9.86 38.46
CA THR A 85 -3.60 9.67 37.73
C THR A 85 -3.33 8.72 36.58
N SER A 86 -4.01 7.57 36.57
CA SER A 86 -4.02 6.65 35.44
C SER A 86 -4.22 7.47 34.17
N ALA A 87 -3.18 7.59 33.36
CA ALA A 87 -3.26 8.26 32.08
C ALA A 87 -4.32 7.50 31.28
N THR A 88 -5.49 8.10 31.12
CA THR A 88 -6.54 7.59 30.23
C THR A 88 -5.86 7.34 28.89
N ALA A 89 -5.72 6.07 28.51
CA ALA A 89 -5.15 5.69 27.23
C ALA A 89 -6.01 6.36 26.15
N ARG A 90 -5.44 7.37 25.48
CA ARG A 90 -6.11 8.09 24.40
C ARG A 90 -6.39 7.08 23.30
N VAL A 91 -7.66 6.72 23.11
CA VAL A 91 -8.06 5.88 21.97
C VAL A 91 -7.54 6.57 20.71
N PRO A 92 -6.72 5.90 19.88
CA PRO A 92 -6.16 6.55 18.70
C PRO A 92 -7.32 6.93 17.78
N VAL A 93 -7.40 8.21 17.43
CA VAL A 93 -8.38 8.69 16.46
C VAL A 93 -7.96 8.14 15.09
N VAL A 94 -8.69 7.13 14.62
CA VAL A 94 -8.48 6.53 13.30
C VAL A 94 -9.37 7.26 12.30
N LEU A 95 -8.77 8.12 11.49
CA LEU A 95 -9.45 8.80 10.39
C LEU A 95 -9.12 8.09 9.07
N LEU A 96 -10.14 7.82 8.26
CA LEU A 96 -9.99 7.47 6.85
C LEU A 96 -11.20 7.94 6.05
N THR A 97 -10.97 8.90 5.16
CA THR A 97 -11.97 9.37 4.18
C THR A 97 -11.39 9.27 2.77
N ILE A 98 -12.29 9.19 1.78
CA ILE A 98 -11.94 9.23 0.37
C ILE A 98 -12.92 10.14 -0.34
N ASP A 99 -12.41 11.09 -1.12
CA ASP A 99 -13.21 12.02 -1.90
C ASP A 99 -12.68 12.06 -3.33
N ARG A 100 -13.60 12.11 -4.29
CA ARG A 100 -13.28 12.28 -5.72
C ARG A 100 -13.16 13.76 -6.05
N SER A 101 -12.23 14.11 -6.93
CA SER A 101 -12.12 15.43 -7.53
C SER A 101 -11.75 15.35 -9.01
N ASP A 102 -12.08 16.41 -9.74
CA ASP A 102 -11.51 16.61 -11.07
C ASP A 102 -10.01 16.90 -10.94
N ILE A 103 -9.27 16.53 -11.99
CA ILE A 103 -7.85 16.83 -12.09
C ILE A 103 -7.69 18.12 -12.89
N PRO A 104 -6.94 19.12 -12.40
CA PRO A 104 -6.57 20.27 -13.22
C PRO A 104 -5.84 19.85 -14.49
N THR A 105 -5.97 20.62 -15.57
CA THR A 105 -5.27 20.33 -16.84
C THR A 105 -3.76 20.18 -16.67
N SER A 106 -3.17 20.92 -15.73
CA SER A 106 -1.77 20.77 -15.33
C SER A 106 -1.63 20.71 -13.82
N VAL A 107 -0.89 19.72 -13.32
CA VAL A 107 -0.60 19.51 -11.90
C VAL A 107 0.90 19.67 -11.62
N ASN A 108 1.25 20.56 -10.69
CA ASN A 108 2.62 20.69 -10.20
C ASN A 108 2.86 19.78 -8.98
N LEU A 109 3.53 18.63 -9.17
CA LEU A 109 3.82 17.67 -8.10
C LEU A 109 4.73 18.24 -7.01
N THR A 110 5.62 19.17 -7.36
CA THR A 110 6.46 19.88 -6.38
C THR A 110 5.61 20.69 -5.39
N GLU A 111 4.49 21.26 -5.84
CA GLU A 111 3.60 22.09 -5.02
C GLU A 111 2.56 21.25 -4.27
N VAL A 112 1.91 20.29 -4.94
CA VAL A 112 0.82 19.50 -4.32
C VAL A 112 1.32 18.37 -3.42
N GLY A 113 2.58 17.95 -3.61
CA GLY A 113 3.27 16.92 -2.82
C GLY A 113 4.51 17.49 -2.15
N ASP A 114 4.33 18.49 -1.28
CA ASP A 114 5.41 19.13 -0.54
C ASP A 114 6.20 18.13 0.33
N ARG A 115 5.55 17.07 0.80
CA ARG A 115 6.16 16.01 1.62
C ARG A 115 6.75 14.86 0.81
N ASP A 116 5.98 14.29 -0.12
CA ASP A 116 6.42 13.22 -1.01
C ASP A 116 5.52 13.16 -2.26
N TRP A 117 6.06 12.64 -3.36
CA TRP A 117 5.28 12.36 -4.56
C TRP A 117 5.97 11.30 -5.42
N MET A 118 5.19 10.59 -6.22
CA MET A 118 5.68 9.70 -7.28
C MET A 118 4.90 9.93 -8.59
N HIS A 119 5.59 9.74 -9.71
CA HIS A 119 5.06 9.77 -11.06
C HIS A 119 5.55 8.53 -11.82
N TRP A 120 4.69 7.95 -12.65
CA TRP A 120 5.00 6.73 -13.41
C TRP A 120 4.96 6.96 -14.91
N GLY A 121 5.66 6.13 -15.67
CA GLY A 121 5.47 6.05 -17.12
C GLY A 121 6.31 7.02 -17.94
N LEU A 122 7.09 7.91 -17.31
CA LEU A 122 7.88 8.92 -18.03
C LEU A 122 8.83 8.26 -19.05
N GLY A 123 8.56 8.44 -20.34
CA GLY A 123 9.32 7.82 -21.43
C GLY A 123 9.26 6.29 -21.48
N GLY A 124 8.35 5.65 -20.72
CA GLY A 124 8.15 4.21 -20.75
C GLY A 124 7.56 3.60 -19.46
N ALA A 125 6.93 2.44 -19.61
CA ALA A 125 6.14 1.76 -18.57
C ALA A 125 6.89 1.41 -17.26
N ARG A 126 8.23 1.31 -17.33
CA ARG A 126 9.09 0.91 -16.21
C ARG A 126 9.72 2.10 -15.48
N THR A 127 9.50 3.32 -15.97
CA THR A 127 10.07 4.51 -15.35
C THR A 127 9.22 4.95 -14.16
N THR A 128 9.88 5.25 -13.06
CA THR A 128 9.28 5.92 -11.90
C THR A 128 10.15 7.10 -11.53
N VAL A 129 9.54 8.27 -11.38
CA VAL A 129 10.17 9.48 -10.85
C VAL A 129 9.56 9.75 -9.49
N ARG A 130 10.38 10.09 -8.51
CA ARG A 130 9.94 10.43 -7.17
C ARG A 130 10.49 11.78 -6.73
N LYS A 131 9.87 12.38 -5.72
CA LYS A 131 10.41 13.56 -5.05
C LYS A 131 11.82 13.27 -4.52
N ARG A 132 12.78 14.10 -4.91
CA ARG A 132 14.13 14.13 -4.36
C ARG A 132 14.06 14.71 -2.95
N ASP A 133 14.75 14.07 -2.01
CA ASP A 133 14.78 14.49 -0.60
C ASP A 133 13.39 14.54 0.09
N GLY A 134 12.40 13.83 -0.48
CA GLY A 134 11.07 13.67 0.12
C GLY A 134 11.06 12.70 1.32
N SER A 135 9.92 12.61 2.01
CA SER A 135 9.78 11.74 3.19
C SER A 135 9.99 10.26 2.90
N ALA A 136 9.87 9.87 1.62
CA ALA A 136 9.86 8.49 1.19
C ALA A 136 8.86 7.65 1.98
N GLU A 137 7.63 8.13 2.16
CA GLU A 137 6.55 7.37 2.77
C GLU A 137 5.71 6.64 1.74
N ILE A 138 5.67 7.13 0.52
CA ILE A 138 4.97 6.50 -0.59
C ILE A 138 5.77 5.28 -1.05
N ARG A 139 5.08 4.17 -1.29
CA ARG A 139 5.62 2.91 -1.78
C ARG A 139 4.76 2.40 -2.92
N ASP A 140 5.38 2.17 -4.06
CA ASP A 140 4.79 1.38 -5.12
C ASP A 140 4.94 -0.11 -4.77
N LEU A 141 3.82 -0.82 -4.59
CA LEU A 141 3.79 -2.25 -4.27
C LEU A 141 3.55 -3.11 -5.53
N GLY A 142 3.60 -2.52 -6.72
CA GLY A 142 3.34 -3.23 -7.96
C GLY A 142 1.84 -3.38 -8.20
N GLY A 143 1.40 -4.61 -8.41
CA GLY A 143 0.03 -4.93 -8.79
C GLY A 143 -0.01 -6.15 -9.70
N ARG A 144 -1.22 -6.61 -10.02
CA ARG A 144 -1.42 -7.72 -10.95
C ARG A 144 -1.56 -7.17 -12.37
N GLY A 145 -1.04 -7.90 -13.35
CA GLY A 145 -1.06 -7.53 -14.77
C GLY A 145 0.24 -6.85 -15.21
N GLU A 146 0.49 -6.91 -16.52
CA GLU A 146 1.65 -6.24 -17.11
C GLU A 146 1.37 -4.73 -17.21
N ARG A 147 2.34 -3.91 -16.77
CA ARG A 147 2.25 -2.45 -16.91
C ARG A 147 2.61 -2.05 -18.34
N GLY A 148 1.65 -1.42 -19.02
CA GLY A 148 1.86 -0.67 -20.25
C GLY A 148 2.14 0.80 -19.95
N GLY A 149 2.93 1.46 -20.80
CA GLY A 149 3.14 2.91 -20.76
C GLY A 149 2.15 3.61 -21.68
N TRP A 150 1.71 4.80 -21.29
CA TRP A 150 0.80 5.64 -22.08
C TRP A 150 1.24 7.09 -21.99
N ASP A 151 1.26 7.80 -23.12
CA ASP A 151 1.75 9.17 -23.29
C ASP A 151 0.67 10.11 -23.87
N GLY A 152 -0.60 9.69 -23.79
CA GLY A 152 -1.74 10.41 -24.36
C GLY A 152 -2.81 10.81 -23.35
N ASN A 153 -2.48 10.93 -22.05
CA ASN A 153 -3.46 11.42 -21.07
C ASN A 153 -3.76 12.91 -21.30
N GLN A 154 -4.99 13.33 -20.99
CA GLN A 154 -5.40 14.73 -21.12
C GLN A 154 -4.77 15.63 -20.05
N GLU A 155 -4.57 15.08 -18.85
CA GLU A 155 -3.94 15.75 -17.73
C GLU A 155 -2.42 15.61 -17.78
N VAL A 156 -1.72 16.73 -17.62
CA VAL A 156 -0.25 16.76 -17.62
C VAL A 156 0.33 17.04 -16.24
N PHE A 157 1.44 16.38 -15.94
CA PHE A 157 2.17 16.55 -14.68
C PHE A 157 3.48 17.30 -14.93
N ARG A 158 3.89 18.08 -13.92
CA ARG A 158 5.16 18.82 -13.92
C ARG A 158 5.81 18.80 -12.55
N TRP A 159 7.12 18.94 -12.52
CA TRP A 159 7.90 19.02 -11.28
C TRP A 159 9.27 19.68 -11.51
N ARG A 160 9.92 20.05 -10.41
CA ARG A 160 11.27 20.65 -10.37
C ARG A 160 12.23 19.95 -9.41
N ASP A 161 11.72 19.05 -8.59
CA ASP A 161 12.42 18.40 -7.50
C ASP A 161 12.38 16.87 -7.60
N GLY A 162 12.48 16.33 -8.82
CA GLY A 162 12.42 14.88 -9.07
C GLY A 162 13.77 14.16 -9.01
N ALA A 163 13.69 12.83 -8.92
CA ALA A 163 14.79 11.88 -9.13
C ALA A 163 14.24 10.57 -9.75
N PRO A 164 14.94 9.93 -10.71
CA PRO A 164 16.22 10.34 -11.31
C PRO A 164 16.08 11.52 -12.29
N VAL A 165 14.87 11.84 -12.75
CA VAL A 165 14.62 12.99 -13.63
C VAL A 165 14.33 14.24 -12.80
N ARG A 166 15.28 15.19 -12.78
CA ARG A 166 15.21 16.40 -11.95
C ARG A 166 13.95 17.23 -12.17
N SER A 167 13.54 17.41 -13.42
CA SER A 167 12.41 18.26 -13.78
C SER A 167 11.71 17.78 -15.04
N ALA A 168 10.41 18.03 -15.12
CA ALA A 168 9.61 17.92 -16.33
C ALA A 168 8.63 19.10 -16.37
N ASP A 169 8.40 19.66 -17.57
CA ASP A 169 7.57 20.87 -17.74
C ASP A 169 6.10 20.58 -17.94
N ALA A 170 5.78 19.56 -18.72
CA ALA A 170 4.46 18.98 -18.88
C ALA A 170 4.64 17.59 -19.48
N THR A 171 4.18 16.55 -18.80
CA THR A 171 4.16 15.19 -19.32
C THR A 171 2.77 14.59 -19.17
N PRO A 172 2.17 14.09 -20.25
CA PRO A 172 0.92 13.32 -20.21
C PRO A 172 1.16 11.85 -19.82
N ASP A 173 2.38 11.49 -19.45
CA ASP A 173 2.76 10.09 -19.31
C ASP A 173 2.07 9.45 -18.10
N GLY A 174 1.93 8.13 -18.18
CA GLY A 174 1.36 7.30 -17.13
C GLY A 174 1.55 5.83 -17.44
N VAL A 175 0.98 5.00 -16.57
CA VAL A 175 0.95 3.55 -16.75
C VAL A 175 -0.48 3.02 -16.70
N TYR A 176 -0.73 1.93 -17.41
CA TYR A 176 -2.01 1.22 -17.36
C TYR A 176 -1.80 -0.29 -17.25
N THR A 177 -2.85 -1.00 -16.84
CA THR A 177 -2.91 -2.46 -16.92
C THR A 177 -4.30 -2.91 -17.32
N CYS A 178 -4.38 -3.84 -18.28
CA CYS A 178 -5.63 -4.32 -18.85
C CYS A 178 -6.21 -5.50 -18.06
N GLY A 179 -7.53 -5.69 -18.12
CA GLY A 179 -8.20 -6.93 -17.75
C GLY A 179 -8.67 -6.99 -16.30
N THR A 180 -9.84 -7.60 -16.10
CA THR A 180 -10.50 -7.74 -14.79
C THR A 180 -9.57 -8.38 -13.75
N GLY A 181 -9.52 -7.77 -12.55
CA GLY A 181 -8.68 -8.21 -11.44
C GLY A 181 -7.23 -7.73 -11.50
N ASN A 182 -6.79 -7.13 -12.62
CA ASN A 182 -5.50 -6.48 -12.72
C ASN A 182 -5.58 -5.04 -12.17
N GLY A 183 -4.43 -4.47 -11.77
CA GLY A 183 -4.42 -3.17 -11.13
C GLY A 183 -3.09 -2.77 -10.49
N PHE A 184 -3.16 -1.76 -9.64
CA PHE A 184 -2.03 -1.16 -8.94
C PHE A 184 -2.24 -1.21 -7.44
N ASN A 185 -1.16 -1.46 -6.70
CA ASN A 185 -1.13 -1.41 -5.25
C ASN A 185 -0.12 -0.37 -4.79
N LEU A 186 -0.55 0.55 -3.93
CA LEU A 186 0.31 1.54 -3.29
C LEU A 186 0.21 1.41 -1.77
N ALA A 187 1.26 1.87 -1.09
CA ALA A 187 1.22 2.09 0.34
C ALA A 187 1.77 3.46 0.72
N VAL A 188 1.23 4.03 1.80
CA VAL A 188 1.78 5.22 2.44
C VAL A 188 2.03 4.90 3.91
N VAL A 189 3.28 5.02 4.34
CA VAL A 189 3.68 4.81 5.74
C VAL A 189 3.23 6.02 6.56
N ALA A 190 2.45 5.78 7.61
CA ALA A 190 1.98 6.79 8.54
C ALA A 190 3.10 7.20 9.51
N ASP A 191 3.08 8.46 9.93
CA ASP A 191 4.01 8.99 10.92
C ASP A 191 3.34 9.45 12.24
N GLY A 192 2.04 9.19 12.39
CA GLY A 192 1.24 9.62 13.54
C GLY A 192 0.46 10.92 13.33
N GLN A 193 0.81 11.71 12.32
CA GLN A 193 0.12 12.96 12.00
C GLN A 193 -1.00 12.73 10.97
N PRO A 194 -2.01 13.64 10.90
CA PRO A 194 -2.93 13.66 9.78
C PRO A 194 -2.20 13.88 8.47
N ARG A 195 -2.51 13.05 7.47
CA ARG A 195 -1.92 13.07 6.13
C ARG A 195 -3.01 13.12 5.08
N THR A 196 -2.72 13.79 3.97
CA THR A 196 -3.58 13.77 2.79
C THR A 196 -2.80 13.24 1.60
N VAL A 197 -3.34 12.19 0.99
CA VAL A 197 -2.80 11.57 -0.22
C VAL A 197 -3.75 11.89 -1.37
N THR A 198 -3.23 12.35 -2.49
CA THR A 198 -4.01 12.49 -3.72
C THR A 198 -3.44 11.53 -4.76
N VAL A 199 -4.25 10.59 -5.23
CA VAL A 199 -3.90 9.63 -6.28
C VAL A 199 -4.55 10.06 -7.59
N TYR A 200 -3.78 10.13 -8.67
CA TYR A 200 -4.25 10.52 -10.00
C TYR A 200 -4.38 9.27 -10.86
N LEU A 201 -5.62 8.86 -11.09
CA LEU A 201 -5.99 7.57 -11.66
C LEU A 201 -7.03 7.74 -12.77
N GLY A 202 -7.14 6.74 -13.63
CA GLY A 202 -8.13 6.74 -14.71
C GLY A 202 -8.59 5.34 -15.09
N VAL A 203 -9.55 5.30 -16.00
CA VAL A 203 -10.07 4.09 -16.66
C VAL A 203 -10.13 4.32 -18.17
N TRP A 204 -10.04 3.24 -18.94
CA TRP A 204 -10.39 3.21 -20.36
C TRP A 204 -11.35 2.05 -20.61
N MET A 205 -12.57 2.36 -21.06
CA MET A 205 -13.64 1.39 -21.35
C MET A 205 -13.76 0.31 -20.26
N ALA A 206 -13.74 0.73 -18.99
CA ALA A 206 -13.72 -0.14 -17.82
C ALA A 206 -14.38 0.52 -16.62
N ARG A 207 -14.76 -0.32 -15.65
CA ARG A 207 -15.03 0.10 -14.28
C ARG A 207 -13.82 -0.23 -13.44
N GLY A 208 -13.23 0.78 -12.82
CA GLY A 208 -12.19 0.60 -11.81
C GLY A 208 -12.74 0.76 -10.40
N ARG A 209 -12.19 -0.01 -9.47
CA ARG A 209 -12.47 0.07 -8.02
C ARG A 209 -11.22 0.42 -7.25
N LEU A 210 -11.29 1.51 -6.49
CA LEU A 210 -10.26 2.01 -5.59
C LEU A 210 -10.65 1.63 -4.17
N ASP A 211 -9.85 0.79 -3.52
CA ASP A 211 -10.02 0.39 -2.13
C ASP A 211 -8.89 0.98 -1.28
N ALA A 212 -9.26 1.71 -0.23
CA ALA A 212 -8.34 2.29 0.76
C ALA A 212 -8.60 1.69 2.15
N ARG A 213 -7.54 1.23 2.83
CA ARG A 213 -7.61 0.66 4.18
C ARG A 213 -6.33 0.89 4.97
N LEU A 214 -6.41 0.88 6.29
CA LEU A 214 -5.23 0.89 7.16
C LEU A 214 -4.80 -0.55 7.49
N SER A 215 -3.49 -0.80 7.60
CA SER A 215 -2.94 -2.11 7.95
C SER A 215 -3.21 -2.49 9.41
N GLY A 216 -3.38 -1.50 10.30
CA GLY A 216 -3.69 -1.69 11.72
C GLY A 216 -5.17 -1.94 12.03
N GLY A 217 -6.00 -2.17 11.01
CA GLY A 217 -7.46 -2.26 11.15
C GLY A 217 -8.15 -0.91 11.09
N GLY A 218 -9.48 -0.91 11.28
CA GLY A 218 -10.32 0.27 11.18
C GLY A 218 -11.14 0.33 9.89
N PRO A 219 -11.69 1.51 9.53
CA PRO A 219 -12.59 1.66 8.40
C PRO A 219 -11.89 1.34 7.06
N ARG A 220 -12.67 0.79 6.13
CA ARG A 220 -12.31 0.67 4.72
C ARG A 220 -13.15 1.66 3.92
N ARG A 221 -12.56 2.27 2.90
CA ARG A 221 -13.25 3.15 1.97
C ARG A 221 -13.07 2.64 0.55
N THR A 222 -14.12 2.78 -0.25
CA THR A 222 -14.14 2.34 -1.64
C THR A 222 -14.70 3.45 -2.52
N LEU A 223 -14.07 3.66 -3.67
CA LEU A 223 -14.51 4.57 -4.74
C LEU A 223 -14.55 3.77 -6.05
N ARG A 224 -15.52 4.07 -6.92
CA ARG A 224 -15.58 3.51 -8.28
C ARG A 224 -15.51 4.62 -9.32
N LEU A 225 -14.85 4.32 -10.43
CA LEU A 225 -14.84 5.12 -11.66
C LEU A 225 -15.30 4.22 -12.80
N GLU A 226 -16.23 4.69 -13.62
CA GLU A 226 -16.76 3.92 -14.74
C GLU A 226 -16.80 4.79 -15.99
N GLU A 227 -16.21 4.32 -17.07
CA GLU A 227 -16.34 4.89 -18.40
C GLU A 227 -16.49 3.75 -19.41
N ARG A 228 -17.50 3.81 -20.28
CA ARG A 228 -17.89 2.71 -21.17
C ARG A 228 -17.36 2.85 -22.58
N HIS A 229 -17.07 4.08 -23.01
CA HIS A 229 -16.83 4.37 -24.42
C HIS A 229 -15.49 5.06 -24.68
N THR A 230 -14.88 5.69 -23.67
CA THR A 230 -13.63 6.44 -23.81
C THR A 230 -12.70 6.23 -22.60
N SER A 231 -11.84 7.21 -22.31
CA SER A 231 -11.17 7.37 -21.03
C SER A 231 -11.95 8.29 -20.08
N GLN A 232 -11.73 8.10 -18.79
CA GLN A 232 -12.02 9.08 -17.75
C GLN A 232 -10.91 9.05 -16.70
N SER A 233 -10.43 10.23 -16.31
CA SER A 233 -9.44 10.43 -15.23
C SER A 233 -10.09 11.09 -14.01
N THR A 234 -9.54 10.88 -12.82
CA THR A 234 -9.96 11.58 -11.60
C THR A 234 -8.87 11.60 -10.54
N GLY A 235 -8.88 12.63 -9.69
CA GLY A 235 -8.13 12.66 -8.45
C GLY A 235 -8.92 11.98 -7.33
N ALA A 236 -8.26 11.10 -6.57
CA ALA A 236 -8.80 10.53 -5.34
C ALA A 236 -8.02 11.07 -4.14
N THR A 237 -8.68 11.93 -3.35
CA THR A 237 -8.11 12.52 -2.14
C THR A 237 -8.47 11.67 -0.92
N ILE A 238 -7.45 11.04 -0.33
CA ILE A 238 -7.56 10.20 0.85
C ILE A 238 -6.97 10.95 2.04
N ARG A 239 -7.78 11.24 3.05
CA ARG A 239 -7.32 11.81 4.31
C ARG A 239 -7.25 10.71 5.35
N PHE A 240 -6.11 10.57 6.02
CA PHE A 240 -5.94 9.55 7.03
C PHE A 240 -5.08 10.02 8.20
N GLN A 241 -5.29 9.41 9.36
CA GLN A 241 -4.40 9.53 10.52
C GLN A 241 -4.28 8.15 11.16
N ALA A 242 -3.05 7.70 11.35
CA ALA A 242 -2.76 6.40 11.92
C ALA A 242 -1.43 6.43 12.70
N PRO A 243 -1.23 5.54 13.69
CA PRO A 243 0.02 5.44 14.44
C PRO A 243 1.24 5.26 13.53
N LYS A 244 2.38 5.81 13.93
CA LYS A 244 3.65 5.71 13.18
C LYS A 244 3.96 4.24 12.82
N GLY A 245 4.31 4.00 11.57
CA GLY A 245 4.62 2.67 11.02
C GLY A 245 3.40 1.90 10.49
N THR A 246 2.17 2.34 10.79
CA THR A 246 0.96 1.82 10.11
C THR A 246 1.01 2.18 8.63
N ARG A 247 0.49 1.33 7.75
CA ARG A 247 0.40 1.61 6.31
C ARG A 247 -1.04 1.90 5.90
N LEU A 248 -1.27 3.01 5.21
CA LEU A 248 -2.42 3.15 4.32
C LEU A 248 -2.14 2.30 3.08
N LEU A 249 -3.03 1.36 2.78
CA LEU A 249 -2.97 0.47 1.63
C LEU A 249 -4.05 0.90 0.63
N ILE A 250 -3.64 1.13 -0.60
CA ILE A 250 -4.48 1.64 -1.68
C ILE A 250 -4.40 0.64 -2.84
N SER A 251 -5.54 0.12 -3.28
CA SER A 251 -5.65 -0.83 -4.39
C SER A 251 -6.54 -0.25 -5.47
N TRP A 252 -6.02 -0.07 -6.67
CA TRP A 252 -6.76 0.42 -7.84
C TRP A 252 -6.87 -0.70 -8.87
N THR A 253 -8.05 -1.26 -9.07
CA THR A 253 -8.23 -2.52 -9.83
C THR A 253 -9.32 -2.41 -10.88
N VAL A 254 -9.16 -3.09 -12.01
CA VAL A 254 -10.23 -3.31 -12.98
C VAL A 254 -11.28 -4.23 -12.36
N GLU A 255 -12.47 -3.70 -12.11
CA GLU A 255 -13.62 -4.47 -11.62
C GLU A 255 -14.43 -5.06 -12.77
N GLU A 256 -14.55 -4.33 -13.89
CA GLU A 256 -15.25 -4.78 -15.10
C GLU A 256 -14.65 -4.12 -16.36
N THR A 257 -14.71 -4.81 -17.50
CA THR A 257 -14.27 -4.29 -18.81
C THR A 257 -15.45 -4.21 -19.77
N PHE A 258 -15.54 -3.13 -20.55
CA PHE A 258 -16.62 -2.90 -21.53
C PHE A 258 -16.17 -3.06 -22.98
N THR A 259 -14.98 -3.62 -23.20
CA THR A 259 -14.41 -3.91 -24.51
C THR A 259 -13.78 -5.30 -24.49
N SER A 260 -13.80 -6.00 -25.63
CA SER A 260 -13.09 -7.27 -25.83
C SER A 260 -11.58 -7.10 -26.00
N HIS A 261 -11.11 -5.86 -26.14
CA HIS A 261 -9.70 -5.51 -26.18
C HIS A 261 -9.18 -5.17 -24.77
N CYS A 262 -8.30 -4.18 -24.65
CA CYS A 262 -7.76 -3.74 -23.37
C CYS A 262 -8.73 -2.76 -22.67
N GLY A 263 -9.69 -3.29 -21.90
CA GLY A 263 -10.35 -2.51 -20.85
C GLY A 263 -9.40 -2.39 -19.66
N ASN A 264 -9.08 -1.17 -19.21
CA ASN A 264 -7.98 -0.97 -18.28
C ASN A 264 -8.23 0.09 -17.20
N VAL A 265 -7.36 0.03 -16.21
CA VAL A 265 -7.13 1.10 -15.22
C VAL A 265 -5.78 1.74 -15.48
N GLY A 266 -5.70 3.07 -15.32
CA GLY A 266 -4.50 3.89 -15.43
C GLY A 266 -4.10 4.56 -14.12
N LEU A 267 -2.81 4.85 -13.98
CA LEU A 267 -2.18 5.56 -12.86
C LEU A 267 -1.09 6.49 -13.40
N GLN A 268 -1.15 7.79 -13.07
CA GLN A 268 -0.16 8.77 -13.52
C GLN A 268 0.77 9.22 -12.39
N ALA A 269 0.19 9.60 -11.25
CA ALA A 269 0.95 10.13 -10.13
C ALA A 269 0.25 9.93 -8.78
N VAL A 270 1.00 10.16 -7.70
CA VAL A 270 0.50 10.26 -6.34
C VAL A 270 1.27 11.35 -5.60
N ALA A 271 0.57 12.15 -4.81
CA ALA A 271 1.15 13.21 -3.99
C ALA A 271 0.73 13.07 -2.53
N LEU A 272 1.62 13.44 -1.61
CA LEU A 272 1.42 13.40 -0.18
C LEU A 272 1.76 14.75 0.44
N ARG A 273 0.90 15.20 1.36
CA ARG A 273 1.07 16.34 2.27
C ARG A 273 0.77 15.93 3.71
#